data_AF-B2VJM6-F1
#
_entry.id   AF-B2VJM6-F1
#
_cell.length_a   1.000
_cell.length_b   1.000
_cell.length_c   1.000
_cell.angle_alpha   90.00
_cell.angle_beta   90.00
_cell.angle_gamma   90.00
#
_symmetry.space_group_name_H-M   'P 1'
#
loop_
_entity.id
_entity.type
_entity.pdbx_description
1 polymer ?
#
loop_
_entity_poly.entity_id
_entity_poly.type
_entity_poly.pdbx_seq_one_letter_code
_entity_poly.pdbx_strand_id
1 'polypeptide(L)'
;MNKLIIFPLLIVVIIATAVIVTYRKNSEQTINCRGEVSIKRGTDRLNMVVAQQLNAGDGTVSLSGVLYRGDDIAGYLSKTVSFTYDKDGDLYRLKSAHIINSPQMTLPADTERAWLPTFFIDEGTPHTLEIKPYGNHSWLIYSHTVPIFICEKNL
;
A
#
# COMPACT_ATOMS: atom_id res chain seq x y z
N MET A 1 -53.58 -17.25 6.09
CA MET A 1 -52.13 -17.00 6.31
C MET A 1 -51.90 -15.50 6.39
N ASN A 2 -51.51 -15.01 7.56
CA ASN A 2 -51.72 -13.62 7.98
C ASN A 2 -50.83 -12.62 7.21
N LYS A 3 -51.42 -11.88 6.26
CA LYS A 3 -50.77 -10.74 5.57
C LYS A 3 -50.22 -9.68 6.54
N LEU A 4 -50.77 -9.63 7.76
CA LEU A 4 -50.31 -8.79 8.87
C LEU A 4 -48.91 -9.14 9.41
N ILE A 5 -48.43 -10.37 9.24
CA ILE A 5 -47.11 -10.81 9.72
C ILE A 5 -46.03 -10.68 8.61
N ILE A 6 -46.46 -10.69 7.35
CA ILE A 6 -45.55 -10.64 6.20
C ILE A 6 -44.88 -9.26 6.08
N PHE A 7 -45.62 -8.18 6.30
CA PHE A 7 -45.11 -6.81 6.21
C PHE A 7 -43.97 -6.49 7.20
N PRO A 8 -44.09 -6.76 8.52
CA PRO A 8 -43.00 -6.49 9.46
C PRO A 8 -41.77 -7.36 9.20
N LEU A 9 -41.95 -8.61 8.76
CA LEU A 9 -40.83 -9.50 8.39
C LEU A 9 -40.04 -8.93 7.21
N LEU A 10 -40.72 -8.38 6.20
CA LEU A 10 -40.10 -7.79 5.01
C LEU A 10 -39.28 -6.54 5.36
N ILE A 11 -39.76 -5.71 6.28
CA ILE A 11 -39.04 -4.53 6.79
C ILE A 11 -37.76 -4.96 7.52
N VAL A 12 -37.82 -5.98 8.37
CA VAL A 12 -36.64 -6.49 9.10
C VAL A 12 -35.58 -7.01 8.12
N VAL A 13 -35.98 -7.71 7.06
CA VAL A 13 -35.06 -8.19 6.01
C VAL A 13 -34.42 -7.03 5.23
N ILE A 14 -35.18 -5.98 4.91
CA ILE A 14 -34.64 -4.78 4.23
C ILE A 14 -33.63 -4.06 5.13
N ILE A 15 -33.92 -3.90 6.42
CA ILE A 15 -32.99 -3.27 7.36
C ILE A 15 -31.73 -4.13 7.52
N ALA A 16 -31.87 -5.45 7.70
CA ALA A 16 -30.75 -6.35 7.84
C ALA A 16 -29.84 -6.34 6.60
N THR A 17 -30.42 -6.36 5.39
CA THR A 17 -29.64 -6.27 4.14
C THR A 17 -28.96 -4.92 3.97
N ALA A 18 -29.62 -3.80 4.29
CA ALA A 18 -29.00 -2.48 4.28
C ALA A 18 -27.81 -2.40 5.24
N VAL A 19 -27.96 -2.90 6.47
CA VAL A 19 -26.87 -2.97 7.47
C VAL A 19 -25.72 -3.82 6.94
N ILE A 20 -25.97 -5.02 6.41
CA ILE A 20 -24.93 -5.91 5.85
C ILE A 20 -24.19 -5.25 4.69
N VAL A 21 -24.90 -4.60 3.77
CA VAL A 21 -24.29 -3.90 2.62
C VAL A 21 -23.43 -2.74 3.09
N THR A 22 -23.91 -1.97 4.06
CA THR A 22 -23.17 -0.82 4.59
C THR A 22 -21.93 -1.28 5.35
N TYR A 23 -22.05 -2.35 6.14
CA TYR A 23 -20.93 -2.95 6.88
C TYR A 23 -19.89 -3.56 5.94
N ARG A 24 -20.32 -4.24 4.87
CA ARG A 24 -19.41 -4.77 3.84
C ARG A 24 -18.72 -3.67 3.03
N LYS A 25 -19.42 -2.55 2.78
CA LYS A 25 -18.84 -1.38 2.11
C LYS A 25 -17.80 -0.68 2.99
N ASN A 26 -18.05 -0.59 4.30
CA ASN A 26 -17.11 -0.04 5.28
C ASN A 26 -15.98 -0.99 5.68
N SER A 27 -16.13 -2.30 5.45
CA SER A 27 -15.02 -3.25 5.50
C SER A 27 -14.12 -3.07 4.28
N GLU A 28 -13.62 -1.84 4.07
CA GLU A 28 -12.46 -1.65 3.22
C GLU A 28 -11.39 -2.64 3.67
N GLN A 29 -10.96 -3.52 2.76
CA GLN A 29 -9.97 -4.53 3.08
C GLN A 29 -8.73 -3.83 3.60
N THR A 30 -8.49 -3.98 4.89
CA THR A 30 -7.25 -3.54 5.50
C THR A 30 -6.13 -4.33 4.86
N ILE A 31 -5.18 -3.61 4.27
CA ILE A 31 -3.94 -4.22 3.78
C ILE A 31 -2.92 -3.98 4.87
N ASN A 32 -2.29 -5.04 5.35
CA ASN A 32 -1.14 -4.96 6.24
C ASN A 32 -0.17 -6.02 5.76
N CYS A 33 0.93 -5.60 5.16
CA CYS A 33 1.79 -6.50 4.43
C CYS A 33 3.25 -6.08 4.47
N ARG A 34 4.12 -7.03 4.17
CA ARG A 34 5.56 -6.84 4.04
C ARG A 34 6.06 -7.55 2.79
N GLY A 35 6.94 -6.90 2.05
CA GLY A 35 7.58 -7.45 0.86
C GLY A 35 9.05 -7.09 0.82
N GLU A 36 9.82 -7.89 0.09
CA GLU A 36 11.23 -7.64 -0.19
C GLU A 36 11.40 -7.44 -1.70
N VAL A 37 12.16 -6.42 -2.09
CA VAL A 37 12.42 -6.10 -3.49
C VAL A 37 13.88 -5.76 -3.68
N SER A 38 14.44 -6.27 -4.78
CA SER A 38 15.79 -5.96 -5.24
C SER A 38 15.70 -5.36 -6.64
N ILE A 39 16.10 -4.10 -6.76
CA ILE A 39 16.10 -3.37 -8.04
C ILE A 39 17.54 -3.27 -8.50
N LYS A 40 17.85 -3.81 -9.69
CA LYS A 40 19.19 -3.74 -10.28
C LYS A 40 19.22 -2.76 -11.45
N ARG A 41 20.25 -1.91 -11.52
CA ARG A 41 20.51 -0.99 -12.62
C ARG A 41 21.98 -1.03 -12.99
N GLY A 42 22.31 -1.73 -14.09
CA GLY A 42 23.71 -1.99 -14.44
C GLY A 42 24.41 -2.80 -13.35
N THR A 43 25.48 -2.24 -12.78
CA THR A 43 26.23 -2.82 -11.65
C THR A 43 25.63 -2.48 -10.28
N ASP A 44 24.73 -1.51 -10.22
CA ASP A 44 24.19 -0.99 -8.96
C ASP A 44 22.93 -1.78 -8.57
N ARG A 45 22.67 -1.89 -7.27
CA ARG A 45 21.48 -2.59 -6.74
C ARG A 45 20.94 -1.90 -5.50
N LEU A 46 19.63 -1.76 -5.45
CA LEU A 46 18.89 -1.34 -4.25
C LEU A 46 18.14 -2.55 -3.71
N ASN A 47 18.55 -3.02 -2.54
CA ASN A 47 17.84 -4.07 -1.81
C ASN A 47 17.02 -3.42 -0.71
N MET A 48 15.72 -3.65 -0.69
CA MET A 48 14.84 -2.99 0.28
C MET A 48 13.68 -3.88 0.70
N VAL A 49 13.28 -3.69 1.94
CA VAL A 49 12.06 -4.19 2.56
C VAL A 49 11.04 -3.06 2.51
N VAL A 50 9.83 -3.41 2.09
CA VAL A 50 8.66 -2.52 2.07
C VAL A 50 7.65 -3.09 3.05
N ALA A 51 7.25 -2.31 4.04
CA ALA A 51 6.11 -2.63 4.90
C ALA A 51 5.00 -1.63 4.64
N GLN A 52 3.79 -2.08 4.37
CA GLN A 52 2.69 -1.23 3.97
C GLN A 52 1.42 -1.55 4.75
N GLN A 53 0.73 -0.50 5.19
CA GLN A 53 -0.58 -0.59 5.81
C GLN A 53 -1.56 0.36 5.12
N LEU A 54 -2.75 -0.13 4.77
CA LEU A 54 -3.88 0.68 4.28
C LEU A 54 -5.11 0.37 5.13
N ASN A 55 -5.79 1.42 5.58
CA ASN A 55 -7.01 1.31 6.36
C ASN A 55 -7.88 2.56 6.15
N ALA A 56 -9.11 2.38 5.70
CA ALA A 56 -10.14 3.42 5.65
C ALA A 56 -9.72 4.74 4.95
N GLY A 57 -9.00 4.64 3.83
CA GLY A 57 -8.52 5.79 3.05
C GLY A 57 -7.19 6.39 3.53
N ASP A 58 -6.63 5.90 4.63
CA ASP A 58 -5.32 6.30 5.14
C ASP A 58 -4.32 5.14 5.04
N GLY A 59 -3.05 5.46 4.81
CA GLY A 59 -2.02 4.44 4.80
C GLY A 59 -0.64 4.91 5.20
N THR A 60 0.20 3.92 5.46
CA THR A 60 1.62 4.10 5.73
C THR A 60 2.43 3.13 4.91
N VAL A 61 3.61 3.57 4.47
CA VAL A 61 4.61 2.69 3.84
C VAL A 61 5.97 3.01 4.41
N SER A 62 6.62 1.98 4.95
CA SER A 62 7.97 2.05 5.47
C SER A 62 8.93 1.37 4.50
N LEU A 63 9.98 2.08 4.13
CA LEU A 63 11.06 1.59 3.28
C LEU A 63 12.32 1.45 4.11
N SER A 64 12.95 0.28 4.08
CA SER A 64 14.24 0.03 4.72
C SER A 64 15.13 -0.76 3.78
N GLY A 65 16.31 -0.24 3.43
CA GLY A 65 17.15 -0.87 2.42
C GLY A 65 18.56 -0.33 2.35
N VAL A 66 19.35 -0.93 1.46
CA VAL A 66 20.75 -0.59 1.20
C VAL A 66 20.95 -0.43 -0.30
N LEU A 67 21.51 0.71 -0.69
CA LEU A 67 21.99 0.92 -2.05
C LEU A 67 23.45 0.48 -2.14
N TYR A 68 23.76 -0.33 -3.14
CA TYR A 68 25.11 -0.72 -3.50
C TYR A 68 25.49 -0.13 -4.86
N ARG A 69 26.73 0.34 -4.97
CA ARG A 69 27.37 0.71 -6.24
C ARG A 69 28.45 -0.33 -6.52
N GLY A 70 28.14 -1.28 -7.40
CA GLY A 70 28.89 -2.54 -7.47
C GLY A 70 28.75 -3.33 -6.16
N ASP A 71 29.88 -3.58 -5.50
CA ASP A 71 29.94 -4.30 -4.22
C ASP A 71 30.03 -3.38 -2.99
N ASP A 72 30.24 -2.07 -3.21
CA ASP A 72 30.37 -1.09 -2.14
C ASP A 72 29.00 -0.55 -1.70
N ILE A 73 28.83 -0.35 -0.39
CA ILE A 73 27.64 0.30 0.17
C ILE A 73 27.68 1.80 -0.14
N ALA A 74 26.72 2.26 -0.93
CA ALA A 74 26.58 3.66 -1.31
C ALA A 74 25.70 4.45 -0.33
N GLY A 75 24.84 3.77 0.43
CA GLY A 75 24.01 4.40 1.47
C GLY A 75 22.85 3.54 1.92
N TYR A 76 22.22 3.95 3.01
CA TYR A 76 21.07 3.29 3.62
C TYR A 76 19.81 4.13 3.38
N LEU A 77 18.76 3.45 2.92
CA LEU A 77 17.40 3.97 2.79
C LEU A 77 16.62 3.56 4.04
N SER A 78 16.07 4.50 4.80
CA SER A 78 15.20 4.18 5.93
C SER A 78 14.22 5.31 6.21
N LYS A 79 12.95 5.13 5.85
CA LYS A 79 11.90 6.15 6.04
C LYS A 79 10.51 5.57 6.10
N THR A 80 9.59 6.35 6.66
CA THR A 80 8.15 6.08 6.66
C THR A 80 7.43 7.21 5.98
N VAL A 81 6.51 6.86 5.08
CA VAL A 81 5.62 7.80 4.39
C VAL A 81 4.20 7.51 4.85
N SER A 82 3.52 8.51 5.42
CA SER A 82 2.07 8.48 5.54
C SER A 82 1.44 9.08 4.29
N PHE A 83 0.27 8.59 3.92
CA PHE A 83 -0.45 9.04 2.74
C PHE A 83 -1.95 8.85 2.93
N THR A 84 -2.73 9.59 2.15
CA THR A 84 -4.13 9.28 1.92
C THR A 84 -4.26 8.54 0.59
N TYR A 85 -5.31 7.75 0.46
CA TYR A 85 -5.64 7.09 -0.80
C TYR A 85 -7.14 7.02 -1.03
N ASP A 86 -7.50 7.00 -2.31
CA ASP A 86 -8.81 6.57 -2.76
C ASP A 86 -8.65 5.36 -3.69
N LYS A 87 -9.66 4.50 -3.75
CA LYS A 87 -9.61 3.26 -4.53
C LYS A 87 -10.80 3.11 -5.48
N ASP A 88 -10.52 2.53 -6.64
CA ASP A 88 -11.51 2.10 -7.61
C ASP A 88 -11.15 0.71 -8.12
N GLY A 89 -11.87 -0.31 -7.65
CA GLY A 89 -11.48 -1.71 -7.84
C GLY A 89 -10.10 -1.99 -7.22
N ASP A 90 -9.18 -2.48 -8.05
CA ASP A 90 -7.79 -2.78 -7.68
C ASP A 90 -6.86 -1.56 -7.83
N LEU A 91 -7.35 -0.42 -8.34
CA LEU A 91 -6.57 0.78 -8.57
C LEU A 91 -6.58 1.69 -7.34
N TYR A 92 -5.39 1.99 -6.81
CA TYR A 92 -5.18 2.84 -5.65
C TYR A 92 -4.50 4.13 -6.07
N ARG A 93 -5.16 5.26 -5.82
CA ARG A 93 -4.62 6.61 -6.07
C ARG A 93 -4.19 7.18 -4.73
N LEU A 94 -2.89 7.39 -4.59
CA LEU A 94 -2.26 7.77 -3.32
C LEU A 94 -1.76 9.21 -3.39
N LYS A 95 -1.72 9.89 -2.26
CA LYS A 95 -1.09 11.20 -2.12
C LYS A 95 -0.27 11.24 -0.84
N SER A 96 1.04 11.48 -0.97
CA SER A 96 1.93 11.57 0.19
C SER A 96 1.50 12.71 1.11
N ALA A 97 1.54 12.46 2.42
CA ALA A 97 1.17 13.40 3.46
C ALA A 97 2.38 13.82 4.29
N HIS A 98 3.00 12.87 5.01
CA HIS A 98 4.21 13.12 5.79
C HIS A 98 5.32 12.13 5.46
N ILE A 99 6.55 12.61 5.37
CA ILE A 99 7.73 11.80 5.06
C ILE A 99 8.74 11.95 6.20
N ILE A 100 9.01 10.86 6.91
CA ILE A 100 9.87 10.85 8.09
C ILE A 100 11.06 9.93 7.84
N ASN A 101 12.26 10.52 7.81
CA ASN A 101 13.50 9.76 7.74
C ASN A 101 13.86 9.20 9.12
N SER A 102 14.28 7.93 9.14
CA SER A 102 14.89 7.33 10.33
C SER A 102 16.33 7.83 10.50
N PRO A 103 16.91 7.81 11.71
CA PRO A 103 18.33 8.17 11.91
C PRO A 103 19.32 7.35 11.08
N GLN A 104 18.93 6.16 10.61
CA GLN A 104 19.74 5.30 9.73
C GLN A 104 19.69 5.74 8.25
N MET A 105 18.84 6.70 7.88
CA MET A 105 18.80 7.25 6.53
C MET A 105 20.08 8.02 6.24
N THR A 106 20.85 7.53 5.27
CA THR A 106 22.11 8.15 4.84
C THR A 106 22.16 8.38 3.33
N LEU A 107 21.16 7.91 2.59
CA LEU A 107 21.09 8.08 1.15
C LEU A 107 20.85 9.56 0.79
N PRO A 108 21.70 10.17 -0.07
CA PRO A 108 21.49 11.56 -0.49
C PRO A 108 20.19 11.73 -1.30
N ALA A 109 19.52 12.88 -1.16
CA ALA A 109 18.23 13.14 -1.80
C ALA A 109 18.26 13.00 -3.34
N ASP A 110 19.33 13.45 -4.01
CA ASP A 110 19.46 13.31 -5.46
C ASP A 110 19.57 11.85 -5.90
N THR A 111 20.33 11.06 -5.12
CA THR A 111 20.41 9.61 -5.31
C THR A 111 19.06 8.97 -5.06
N GLU A 112 18.36 9.37 -4.01
CA GLU A 112 17.02 8.86 -3.72
C GLU A 112 16.05 9.10 -4.88
N ARG A 113 16.01 10.32 -5.45
CA ARG A 113 15.18 10.67 -6.63
C ARG A 113 15.51 9.86 -7.87
N ALA A 114 16.74 9.38 -8.00
CA ALA A 114 17.09 8.49 -9.10
C ALA A 114 16.45 7.11 -8.93
N TRP A 115 16.29 6.62 -7.70
CA TRP A 115 15.86 5.25 -7.42
C TRP A 115 14.37 5.11 -7.09
N LEU A 116 13.77 6.11 -6.47
CA LEU A 116 12.39 6.07 -5.97
C LEU A 116 11.50 7.12 -6.67
N PRO A 117 10.21 6.83 -6.84
CA PRO A 117 9.22 7.85 -7.23
C PRO A 117 9.20 9.03 -6.26
N THR A 118 8.83 10.21 -6.77
CA THR A 118 8.70 11.44 -5.97
C THR A 118 7.75 11.29 -4.78
N PHE A 119 6.79 10.37 -4.86
CA PHE A 119 5.90 9.98 -3.76
C PHE A 119 6.62 9.69 -2.44
N PHE A 120 7.84 9.12 -2.49
CA PHE A 120 8.61 8.78 -1.29
C PHE A 120 9.54 9.91 -0.82
N ILE A 121 9.53 11.04 -1.51
CA ILE A 121 10.55 12.09 -1.42
C ILE A 121 9.91 13.44 -1.09
N ASP A 122 8.86 13.80 -1.82
CA ASP A 122 8.18 15.10 -1.71
C ASP A 122 6.74 14.90 -1.21
N GLU A 123 6.34 15.67 -0.19
CA GLU A 123 4.98 15.67 0.34
C GLU A 123 3.97 16.23 -0.69
N GLY A 124 2.73 15.73 -0.63
CA GLY A 124 1.65 16.14 -1.51
C GLY A 124 1.73 15.60 -2.94
N THR A 125 2.71 14.75 -3.25
CA THR A 125 2.88 14.19 -4.59
C THR A 125 1.99 12.95 -4.80
N PRO A 126 1.38 12.81 -5.99
CA PRO A 126 0.51 11.70 -6.29
C PRO A 126 1.30 10.45 -6.67
N HIS A 127 0.73 9.29 -6.37
CA HIS A 127 1.18 8.02 -6.92
C HIS A 127 -0.01 7.14 -7.27
N THR A 128 0.22 6.12 -8.09
CA THR A 128 -0.84 5.18 -8.46
C THR A 128 -0.26 3.78 -8.49
N LEU A 129 -0.98 2.86 -7.87
CA LEU A 129 -0.62 1.45 -7.74
C LEU A 129 -1.85 0.61 -8.09
N GLU A 130 -1.63 -0.60 -8.61
CA GLU A 130 -2.67 -1.63 -8.54
C GLU A 130 -2.30 -2.66 -7.49
N ILE A 131 -3.26 -3.05 -6.64
CA ILE A 131 -3.06 -4.04 -5.59
C ILE A 131 -4.05 -5.17 -5.82
N LYS A 132 -3.52 -6.33 -6.20
CA LYS A 132 -4.33 -7.51 -6.55
C LYS A 132 -4.07 -8.63 -5.56
N PRO A 133 -5.09 -9.40 -5.13
CA PRO A 133 -4.85 -10.59 -4.33
C PRO A 133 -4.00 -11.59 -5.13
N TYR A 134 -3.00 -12.16 -4.47
CA TYR A 134 -2.11 -13.18 -5.04
C TYR A 134 -2.09 -14.38 -4.10
N GLY A 135 -2.84 -15.44 -4.46
CA GLY A 135 -3.09 -16.55 -3.55
C GLY A 135 -3.83 -16.12 -2.28
N ASN A 136 -3.69 -16.92 -1.22
CA ASN A 136 -4.45 -16.71 0.02
C ASN A 136 -3.76 -15.74 1.01
N HIS A 137 -2.43 -15.58 0.91
CA HIS A 137 -1.62 -14.93 1.93
C HIS A 137 -0.77 -13.76 1.41
N SER A 138 -1.02 -13.29 0.19
CA SER A 138 -0.24 -12.21 -0.40
C SER A 138 -1.06 -11.33 -1.32
N TRP A 139 -0.53 -10.15 -1.59
CA TRP A 139 -0.95 -9.23 -2.62
C TRP A 139 0.19 -9.02 -3.61
N LEU A 140 -0.13 -8.82 -4.87
CA LEU A 140 0.81 -8.42 -5.89
C LEU A 140 0.61 -6.94 -6.19
N ILE A 141 1.68 -6.16 -6.01
CA ILE A 141 1.67 -4.72 -6.18
C ILE A 141 2.21 -4.39 -7.56
N TYR A 142 1.46 -3.60 -8.32
CA TYR A 142 1.82 -3.18 -9.66
C TYR A 142 1.97 -1.66 -9.73
N SER A 143 2.89 -1.21 -10.58
CA SER A 143 2.90 0.15 -11.11
C SER A 143 2.41 0.07 -12.54
N HIS A 144 1.21 0.57 -12.78
CA HIS A 144 0.52 0.39 -14.07
C HIS A 144 0.47 -1.10 -14.46
N THR A 145 1.11 -1.49 -15.56
CA THR A 145 1.13 -2.87 -16.07
C THR A 145 2.31 -3.71 -15.57
N VAL A 146 3.21 -3.14 -14.76
CA VAL A 146 4.45 -3.79 -14.32
C VAL A 146 4.34 -4.23 -12.85
N PRO A 147 4.45 -5.53 -12.54
CA PRO A 147 4.50 -6.00 -11.16
C PRO A 147 5.80 -5.52 -10.50
N ILE A 148 5.70 -4.87 -9.35
CA ILE A 148 6.83 -4.30 -8.62
C ILE A 148 7.33 -5.28 -7.56
N PHE A 149 6.42 -5.81 -6.73
CA PHE A 149 6.77 -6.76 -5.66
C PHE A 149 5.55 -7.53 -5.15
N ILE A 150 5.82 -8.67 -4.50
CA ILE A 150 4.83 -9.44 -3.73
C ILE A 150 4.85 -8.91 -2.29
N CYS A 151 3.67 -8.57 -1.77
CA CYS A 151 3.47 -8.15 -0.40
C CYS A 151 2.74 -9.24 0.37
N GLU A 152 3.44 -9.92 1.27
CA GLU A 152 2.89 -10.99 2.09
C GLU A 152 2.12 -10.40 3.27
N LYS A 153 0.99 -11.00 3.60
CA LYS A 153 0.20 -10.63 4.79
C LYS A 153 1.08 -10.74 6.03
N ASN A 154 1.17 -9.66 6.78
CA ASN A 154 1.71 -9.74 8.13
C ASN A 154 0.68 -10.55 8.95
N LEU A 155 1.05 -11.79 9.30
CA LEU A 155 0.29 -12.68 10.18
C LEU A 155 0.24 -12.14 11.61
#